data_AF-A0A917XW91-F1
#
_entry.id   AF-A0A917XW91-F1
#
_cell.length_a   1.000
_cell.length_b   1.000
_cell.length_c   1.000
_cell.angle_alpha   90.00
_cell.angle_beta   90.00
_cell.angle_gamma   90.00
#
_symmetry.space_group_name_H-M   'P 1'
#
loop_
_entity.id
_entity.type
_entity.pdbx_description
1 polymer ?
#
loop_
_entity_poly.entity_id
_entity_poly.type
_entity_poly.pdbx_seq_one_letter_code
_entity_poly.pdbx_strand_id
1 'polypeptide(L)' 'MNPDDPLLKILACPLDKGPLHLLVPDEALTSEEALYNPRLHRRYPIVDGIPQLLPSSGEQVTEDEHEELLKRMAP' A
#
# COMPACT_ATOMS: atom_id res chain seq x y z
N MET A 1 -0.02 11.79 -1.69
CA MET A 1 -1.17 11.80 -0.74
C MET A 1 -0.65 12.05 0.69
N ASN A 2 -1.47 12.50 1.65
CA ASN A 2 -1.05 12.69 3.05
C ASN A 2 -1.52 11.51 3.93
N PRO A 3 -0.68 10.88 4.77
CA PRO A 3 -1.07 9.76 5.65
C PRO A 3 -2.21 10.06 6.64
N ASP A 4 -2.45 11.32 7.01
CA ASP A 4 -3.54 11.72 7.90
C ASP A 4 -4.89 11.94 7.18
N ASP A 5 -4.95 11.69 5.87
CA ASP A 5 -6.14 11.94 5.07
C ASP A 5 -7.32 11.04 5.53
N PRO A 6 -8.48 11.61 5.89
CA PRO A 6 -9.66 10.82 6.27
C PRO A 6 -10.10 9.83 5.20
N LEU A 7 -9.74 10.06 3.93
CA LEU A 7 -10.00 9.14 2.83
C LEU A 7 -9.29 7.79 3.04
N LEU A 8 -8.07 7.77 3.60
CA LEU A 8 -7.35 6.53 3.88
C LEU A 8 -8.09 5.62 4.89
N LYS A 9 -8.90 6.21 5.77
CA LYS A 9 -9.74 5.45 6.71
C LYS A 9 -10.93 4.75 6.03
N ILE A 10 -11.27 5.19 4.82
CA ILE A 10 -12.39 4.65 4.02
C ILE A 10 -11.88 3.64 3.00
N LEU A 11 -10.66 3.81 2.48
CA LEU A 11 -10.08 2.92 1.48
C LEU A 11 -9.84 1.52 2.07
N ALA A 12 -10.26 0.51 1.30
CA ALA A 12 -10.15 -0.88 1.69
C ALA A 12 -9.66 -1.73 0.51
N CYS A 13 -8.99 -2.83 0.82
CA CYS A 13 -8.53 -3.79 -0.15
C CYS A 13 -9.71 -4.36 -0.97
N PRO A 14 -9.62 -4.43 -2.31
CA PRO A 14 -10.69 -4.97 -3.13
C PRO A 14 -10.98 -6.46 -2.88
N LEU A 15 -10.00 -7.21 -2.35
CA LEU A 15 -10.10 -8.65 -2.13
C LEU A 15 -10.68 -9.01 -0.75
N ASP A 16 -10.14 -8.44 0.33
CA ASP A 16 -10.47 -8.84 1.71
C ASP A 16 -11.22 -7.76 2.52
N LYS A 17 -11.48 -6.60 1.91
CA LYS A 17 -12.24 -5.48 2.49
C LYS A 17 -11.67 -4.86 3.77
N GLY A 18 -10.43 -5.17 4.15
CA GLY A 18 -9.81 -4.49 5.29
C GLY A 18 -8.87 -3.35 4.89
N PRO A 19 -8.23 -2.71 5.89
CA PRO A 19 -7.51 -1.46 5.71
C PRO A 19 -6.25 -1.61 4.86
N LEU A 20 -5.82 -0.49 4.29
CA LEU A 20 -4.60 -0.35 3.49
C LEU A 20 -3.69 0.72 4.12
N HIS A 21 -2.38 0.53 3.94
CA HIS A 21 -1.36 1.46 4.45
C HIS A 21 -0.76 2.23 3.29
N LEU A 22 -0.66 3.55 3.41
CA LEU A 22 -0.01 4.38 2.41
C LEU A 22 1.51 4.17 2.48
N LEU A 23 2.08 3.71 1.38
CA LEU A 23 3.51 3.70 1.15
C LEU A 23 3.87 4.97 0.41
N VAL A 24 4.59 5.85 1.10
CA VAL A 24 5.22 7.03 0.47
C VAL A 24 6.57 6.62 -0.14
N PRO A 25 6.97 7.23 -1.27
CA PRO A 25 8.21 6.90 -1.94
C PRO A 25 9.37 7.18 -0.98
N ASP A 26 10.31 6.26 -0.95
CA ASP A 26 11.54 6.36 -0.19
C ASP A 26 12.64 5.72 -1.05
N GLU A 27 13.79 6.37 -1.11
CA GLU A 27 14.88 6.03 -2.04
C GLU A 27 15.35 4.57 -1.91
N ALA A 28 15.05 3.90 -0.78
CA ALA A 28 15.49 2.54 -0.50
C ALA A 28 14.63 1.40 -1.07
N LEU A 29 13.30 1.58 -1.25
CA LEU A 29 12.38 0.43 -1.41
C LEU A 29 11.25 0.63 -2.42
N THR A 30 10.79 1.86 -2.65
CA THR A 30 9.62 2.13 -3.50
C THR A 30 9.80 3.43 -4.25
N SER A 31 9.91 3.36 -5.59
CA SER A 31 10.03 4.54 -6.44
C SER A 31 8.73 5.34 -6.60
N GLU A 32 7.58 4.73 -6.30
CA GLU A 32 6.25 5.30 -6.53
C GLU A 32 5.33 5.10 -5.31
N GLU A 33 4.32 5.97 -5.18
CA GLU A 33 3.30 5.87 -4.12
C GLU A 33 2.41 4.63 -4.32
N ALA A 34 2.09 3.92 -3.23
CA ALA A 34 1.25 2.73 -3.28
C ALA A 34 0.42 2.54 -2.00
N LEU A 35 -0.64 1.74 -2.09
CA LEU A 35 -1.42 1.27 -0.95
C LEU A 35 -1.11 -0.20 -0.67
N TYR A 36 -0.71 -0.52 0.55
CA TYR A 36 -0.24 -1.83 0.95
C TYR A 36 -1.18 -2.57 1.88
N ASN A 37 -1.43 -3.84 1.57
CA ASN A 37 -2.14 -4.79 2.42
C ASN A 37 -1.13 -5.81 3.02
N PRO A 38 -0.75 -5.66 4.30
CA PRO A 38 0.17 -6.58 4.95
C PRO A 38 -0.41 -7.98 5.19
N ARG A 39 -1.73 -8.18 5.05
CA ARG A 39 -2.38 -9.49 5.26
C ARG A 39 -2.30 -10.39 4.04
N LEU A 40 -2.21 -9.78 2.85
CA LEU A 40 -2.12 -10.49 1.56
C LEU A 40 -0.76 -10.31 0.87
N HIS A 41 0.15 -9.56 1.53
CA HIS A 41 1.45 -9.16 0.99
C HIS A 41 1.28 -8.54 -0.41
N ARG A 42 0.31 -7.63 -0.53
CA ARG A 42 -0.09 -7.08 -1.83
C ARG A 42 -0.11 -5.57 -1.81
N ARG A 43 0.44 -4.93 -2.83
CA ARG A 43 0.41 -3.47 -3.00
C ARG A 43 -0.42 -3.08 -4.23
N TYR A 44 -1.01 -1.90 -4.19
CA TYR A 44 -1.78 -1.31 -5.29
C TYR A 44 -1.16 0.04 -5.64
N PRO A 45 -0.77 0.29 -6.89
CA PRO A 45 -0.10 1.54 -7.26
C PRO A 45 -1.07 2.72 -7.18
N ILE A 46 -0.51 3.90 -6.90
CA ILE A 46 -1.21 5.18 -7.02
C ILE A 46 -0.65 5.85 -8.29
N VAL A 47 -1.49 5.98 -9.31
CA VAL A 47 -1.10 6.57 -10.61
C VAL A 47 -1.82 7.90 -10.76
N ASP A 48 -1.07 8.98 -10.99
CA ASP A 48 -1.59 10.35 -11.07
C ASP A 48 -2.45 10.75 -9.85
N GLY A 49 -2.08 10.28 -8.66
CA GLY A 49 -2.82 10.51 -7.42
C GLY A 49 -4.07 9.66 -7.25
N ILE A 50 -4.34 8.72 -8.16
CA ILE A 50 -5.52 7.84 -8.14
C ILE A 50 -5.14 6.41 -7.72
N PRO A 51 -5.65 5.90 -6.59
CA PRO A 51 -5.44 4.52 -6.16
C PRO A 51 -6.06 3.49 -7.12
N GLN A 52 -5.24 2.59 -7.64
CA GLN A 52 -5.68 1.52 -8.54
C GLN A 52 -6.18 0.30 -7.76
N LEU A 53 -7.36 0.41 -7.14
CA LEU A 53 -7.95 -0.64 -6.28
C LEU A 53 -8.77 -1.69 -7.05
N LEU A 54 -8.20 -2.22 -8.13
CA LEU A 54 -8.75 -3.38 -8.83
C LEU A 54 -8.01 -4.66 -8.41
N PRO A 55 -8.67 -5.83 -8.33
CA PRO A 55 -8.01 -7.10 -8.10
C PRO A 55 -6.81 -7.37 -9.02
N SER A 56 -6.92 -6.96 -10.29
CA SER A 56 -5.87 -7.13 -11.32
C SER A 56 -4.69 -6.18 -11.16
N SER A 57 -4.90 -5.03 -10.51
CA SER A 57 -3.87 -4.01 -10.33
C SER A 57 -2.99 -4.26 -9.11
N GLY A 58 -3.35 -5.23 -8.26
CA GLY A 58 -2.57 -5.54 -7.08
C GLY A 58 -1.33 -6.37 -7.44
N GLU A 59 -0.17 -5.93 -6.99
CA GLU A 59 1.13 -6.58 -7.16
C GLU A 59 1.52 -7.35 -5.90
N GLN A 60 2.07 -8.56 -6.08
CA GLN A 60 2.62 -9.34 -4.98
C GLN A 60 3.92 -8.70 -4.49
N VAL A 61 4.04 -8.55 -3.18
CA VAL A 61 5.24 -8.12 -2.48
C VAL A 61 5.98 -9.37 -2.01
N THR A 62 7.30 -9.40 -2.18
CA THR A 62 8.12 -10.53 -1.71
C THR A 62 8.18 -10.58 -0.19
N GLU A 63 8.65 -11.70 0.37
CA GLU A 63 8.80 -11.82 1.83
C GLU A 63 9.83 -10.81 2.37
N ASP A 64 10.97 -10.65 1.71
CA ASP A 64 12.00 -9.68 2.10
C ASP A 64 11.45 -8.24 2.09
N GLU A 65 10.73 -7.87 1.02
CA GLU A 65 10.09 -6.54 0.95
C GLU A 65 9.00 -6.38 2.02
N HIS A 66 8.23 -7.44 2.31
CA HIS A 66 7.21 -7.42 3.35
C HIS A 66 7.81 -7.12 4.72
N GLU A 67 8.90 -7.80 5.09
CA GLU A 67 9.59 -7.56 6.36
C GLU A 67 10.08 -6.12 6.49
N GLU A 68 10.65 -5.55 5.42
CA GLU A 68 11.10 -4.16 5.41
C GLU A 68 9.94 -3.17 5.52
N LEU A 69 8.83 -3.43 4.83
CA LEU A 69 7.62 -2.60 4.93
C LEU A 69 6.99 -2.64 6.32
N LEU A 70 6.96 -3.81 6.98
CA LEU A 70 6.47 -3.92 8.36
C LEU A 70 7.32 -3.10 9.33
N LYS A 71 8.65 -3.09 9.19
CA LYS A 71 9.54 -2.27 10.02
C LYS A 71 9.25 -0.78 9.86
N ARG A 72 8.94 -0.32 8.65
CA ARG A 72 8.57 1.09 8.35
C ARG A 72 7.21 1.48 8.91
N MET A 73 6.29 0.53 9.05
CA MET A 73 4.94 0.74 9.58
C MET A 73 4.87 0.67 11.11
N ALA A 74 5.90 0.14 11.76
CA ALA A 74 6.00 0.16 13.22
C ALA A 74 6.16 1.62 13.71
N PRO A 75 5.48 2.01 14.80
CA PRO A 75 5.53 3.36 15.35
C PRO A 75 6.91 3.76 15.89
#